data_AF-A0A971BG48-F1
#
_entry.id   AF-A0A971BG48-F1
#
_cell.length_a   1.000
_cell.length_b   1.000
_cell.length_c   1.000
_cell.angle_alpha   90.00
_cell.angle_beta   90.00
_cell.angle_gamma   90.00
#
_symmetry.space_group_name_H-M   'P 1'
#
loop_
_entity.id
_entity.type
_entity.pdbx_description
1 polymer ?
#
loop_
_entity_poly.entity_id
_entity_poly.type
_entity_poly.pdbx_seq_one_letter_code
_entity_poly.pdbx_strand_id
1 'polypeptide(L)'
;RVFPEKLPIAFGVGIVQNAYDEISYIEVSEAKDIPELDARLQVIAKDSIARLKFRDVDVLVIDEIGKNISGNGADPNVTGRSNSPGFEGILNMKKMFVRNLNKETHHNGCGISLADMTTRRCLSSIDFETTWINVVTSTMLNGGKIPMYQENDRDALRVCIRTCNDIDYKNPRIIRIKDTLSMESIEVSEAYYDECLNNPEIEILSEPHDMEFDADGFIV
;
A
#
# COMPACT_ATOMS: atom_id res chain seq x y z
N ARG A 1 20.17 22.43 11.55
CA ARG A 1 19.19 23.38 10.98
C ARG A 1 19.97 24.57 10.44
N VAL A 2 20.32 24.58 9.15
CA VAL A 2 21.23 25.60 8.56
C VAL A 2 20.75 26.05 7.16
N PHE A 3 19.66 25.48 6.64
CA PHE A 3 19.34 25.52 5.22
C PHE A 3 18.66 26.83 4.74
N PRO A 4 17.65 27.41 5.43
CA PRO A 4 16.94 28.58 4.91
C PRO A 4 17.74 29.89 5.04
N GLU A 5 18.49 30.06 6.13
CA GLU A 5 19.17 31.34 6.44
C GLU A 5 20.45 31.59 5.61
N LYS A 6 21.00 30.56 4.96
CA LYS A 6 22.28 30.65 4.22
C LYS A 6 22.12 30.61 2.70
N LEU A 7 20.90 30.39 2.21
CA LEU A 7 20.60 30.29 0.78
C LEU A 7 19.74 31.48 0.33
N PRO A 8 19.91 32.01 -0.88
CA PRO A 8 19.09 33.09 -1.41
C PRO A 8 17.72 32.56 -1.86
N ILE A 9 16.90 32.12 -0.90
CA ILE A 9 15.55 31.63 -1.14
C ILE A 9 14.61 32.83 -1.19
N ALA A 10 13.82 32.96 -2.27
CA ALA A 10 12.87 34.06 -2.41
C ALA A 10 11.59 33.83 -1.57
N PHE A 11 10.97 32.65 -1.72
CA PHE A 11 9.77 32.21 -1.02
C PHE A 11 9.61 30.69 -1.17
N GLY A 12 8.75 30.08 -0.35
CA GLY A 12 8.34 28.68 -0.46
C GLY A 12 6.94 28.56 -1.04
N VAL A 13 6.69 27.50 -1.82
CA VAL A 13 5.34 27.09 -2.25
C VAL A 13 5.11 25.68 -1.73
N GLY A 14 4.14 25.55 -0.83
CA GLY A 14 3.72 24.27 -0.28
C GLY A 14 2.43 23.81 -0.94
N ILE A 15 2.38 22.53 -1.29
CA ILE A 15 1.25 21.90 -1.97
C ILE A 15 0.89 20.63 -1.21
N VAL A 16 -0.39 20.39 -0.97
CA VAL A 16 -0.91 19.16 -0.37
C VAL A 16 -1.92 18.53 -1.32
N GLN A 17 -1.76 17.25 -1.60
CA GLN A 17 -2.73 16.45 -2.35
C GLN A 17 -3.66 15.68 -1.39
N ASN A 18 -4.89 15.41 -1.82
CA ASN A 18 -5.83 14.56 -1.10
C ASN A 18 -5.62 13.06 -1.44
N ALA A 19 -6.44 12.20 -0.84
CA ALA A 19 -6.47 10.76 -1.09
C ALA A 19 -6.75 10.35 -2.55
N TYR A 20 -7.19 11.29 -3.39
CA TYR A 20 -7.52 11.09 -4.81
C TYR A 20 -6.44 11.69 -5.73
N ASP A 21 -5.25 12.00 -5.20
CA ASP A 21 -4.12 12.63 -5.90
C ASP A 21 -4.40 14.05 -6.44
N GLU A 22 -5.50 14.68 -6.00
CA GLU A 22 -5.88 16.02 -6.39
C GLU A 22 -5.28 17.06 -5.44
N ILE A 23 -4.87 18.22 -5.97
CA ILE A 23 -4.39 19.32 -5.13
C ILE A 23 -5.54 19.85 -4.26
N SER A 24 -5.40 19.69 -2.95
CA SER A 24 -6.39 20.12 -1.95
C SER A 24 -6.01 21.41 -1.23
N TYR A 25 -4.71 21.72 -1.18
CA TYR A 25 -4.21 22.91 -0.51
C TYR A 25 -2.95 23.45 -1.22
N ILE A 26 -2.88 24.76 -1.39
CA ILE A 26 -1.71 25.47 -1.89
C ILE A 26 -1.49 26.69 -1.00
N GLU A 27 -0.25 26.89 -0.56
CA GLU A 27 0.12 28.09 0.18
C GLU A 27 1.54 28.55 -0.13
N VAL A 28 1.74 29.86 -0.09
CA VAL A 28 3.02 30.52 -0.31
C VAL A 28 3.49 31.15 1.00
N SER A 29 4.76 30.98 1.35
CA SER A 29 5.37 31.60 2.54
C SER A 29 6.64 32.36 2.20
N GLU A 30 7.01 33.34 3.02
CA GLU A 30 8.36 33.90 2.97
C GLU A 30 9.40 32.82 3.31
N ALA A 31 10.66 33.03 2.88
CA ALA A 31 11.74 32.07 3.09
C ALA A 31 11.98 31.70 4.56
N LYS A 32 11.76 32.65 5.47
CA LYS A 32 11.94 32.46 6.92
C LYS A 32 10.88 31.54 7.53
N ASP A 33 9.68 31.49 6.94
CA ASP A 33 8.52 30.78 7.49
C ASP A 33 8.30 29.40 6.84
N ILE A 34 9.21 28.98 5.94
CA ILE A 34 9.16 27.67 5.29
C ILE A 34 9.09 26.51 6.31
N PRO A 35 9.86 26.49 7.41
CA PRO A 35 9.77 25.42 8.40
C PRO A 35 8.39 25.33 9.07
N GLU A 36 7.78 26.46 9.39
CA GLU A 36 6.44 26.54 9.98
C GLU A 36 5.35 26.15 8.98
N LEU A 37 5.50 26.58 7.72
CA LEU A 37 4.64 26.16 6.62
C LEU A 37 4.68 24.63 6.46
N ASP A 38 5.88 24.05 6.34
CA ASP A 38 6.09 22.60 6.18
C ASP A 38 5.44 21.82 7.33
N ALA A 39 5.70 22.23 8.58
CA ALA A 39 5.12 21.58 9.75
C ALA A 39 3.57 21.60 9.75
N ARG A 40 2.95 22.71 9.33
CA ARG A 40 1.49 22.81 9.27
C ARG A 40 0.91 22.02 8.10
N LEU A 41 1.50 22.12 6.91
CA LEU A 41 1.05 21.36 5.74
C LEU A 41 1.18 19.86 5.96
N GLN A 42 2.20 19.42 6.69
CA GLN A 42 2.36 18.03 7.06
C GLN A 42 1.17 17.50 7.89
N VAL A 43 0.59 18.32 8.77
CA VAL A 43 -0.62 17.94 9.53
C VAL A 43 -1.81 17.77 8.59
N ILE A 44 -2.05 18.74 7.70
CA ILE A 44 -3.13 18.68 6.71
C ILE A 44 -2.96 17.45 5.80
N ALA A 45 -1.74 17.20 5.34
CA ALA A 45 -1.44 16.05 4.49
C ALA A 45 -1.77 14.73 5.20
N LYS A 46 -1.42 14.58 6.49
CA LYS A 46 -1.68 13.36 7.28
C LYS A 46 -3.17 13.07 7.47
N ASP A 47 -3.99 14.10 7.57
CA ASP A 47 -5.44 13.97 7.70
C ASP A 47 -6.11 13.61 6.36
N SER A 48 -5.46 13.93 5.24
CA SER A 48 -5.95 13.66 3.89
C SER A 48 -5.53 12.30 3.31
N ILE A 49 -4.77 11.48 4.05
CA ILE A 49 -4.28 10.18 3.56
C ILE A 49 -5.44 9.18 3.43
N ALA A 50 -5.49 8.46 2.31
CA ALA A 50 -6.40 7.34 2.11
C ALA A 50 -6.20 6.27 3.20
N ARG A 51 -7.29 5.81 3.82
CA ARG A 51 -7.25 4.73 4.81
C ARG A 51 -8.32 3.70 4.50
N LEU A 52 -7.96 2.43 4.71
CA LEU A 52 -8.97 1.38 4.78
C LEU A 52 -9.91 1.69 5.95
N LYS A 53 -11.21 1.67 5.68
CA LYS A 53 -12.26 1.88 6.69
C LYS A 53 -12.52 0.64 7.56
N PHE A 54 -11.67 -0.38 7.40
CA PHE A 54 -11.72 -1.66 8.09
C PHE A 54 -10.45 -1.84 8.91
N ARG A 55 -10.59 -2.33 10.14
CA ARG A 55 -9.45 -2.48 11.06
C ARG A 55 -8.80 -3.87 10.99
N ASP A 56 -9.60 -4.93 10.99
CA ASP A 56 -9.14 -6.32 11.08
C ASP A 56 -9.22 -7.00 9.73
N VAL A 57 -8.07 -7.42 9.20
CA VAL A 57 -7.93 -8.02 7.86
C VAL A 57 -7.19 -9.33 7.97
N ASP A 58 -7.80 -10.42 7.53
CA ASP A 58 -7.12 -11.71 7.49
C ASP A 58 -6.12 -11.73 6.33
N VAL A 59 -6.56 -11.35 5.13
CA VAL A 59 -5.70 -11.27 3.94
C VAL A 59 -5.94 -9.96 3.19
N LEU A 60 -4.89 -9.18 3.00
CA LEU A 60 -4.88 -8.07 2.04
C LEU A 60 -4.22 -8.56 0.75
N VAL A 61 -4.98 -8.56 -0.34
CA VAL A 61 -4.49 -8.80 -1.70
C VAL A 61 -4.21 -7.45 -2.35
N ILE A 62 -3.00 -7.29 -2.88
CA ILE A 62 -2.58 -6.11 -3.64
C ILE A 62 -2.25 -6.58 -5.06
N ASP A 63 -2.97 -6.09 -6.05
CA ASP A 63 -2.78 -6.49 -7.44
C ASP A 63 -1.40 -6.05 -7.96
N GLU A 64 -0.99 -4.82 -7.63
CA GLU A 64 0.31 -4.29 -8.03
C GLU A 64 0.98 -3.39 -6.97
N ILE A 65 2.30 -3.53 -6.83
CA ILE A 65 3.16 -2.62 -6.06
C ILE A 65 4.19 -1.96 -6.96
N GLY A 66 4.73 -0.82 -6.55
CA GLY A 66 5.78 -0.15 -7.32
C GLY A 66 6.28 1.13 -6.69
N LYS A 67 7.46 1.58 -7.10
CA LYS A 67 8.03 2.85 -6.63
C LYS A 67 7.25 4.08 -7.07
N ASN A 68 6.54 3.97 -8.19
CA ASN A 68 5.60 4.98 -8.67
C ASN A 68 4.35 5.10 -7.78
N ILE A 69 3.97 4.02 -7.08
CA ILE A 69 2.85 3.99 -6.12
C ILE A 69 3.33 4.50 -4.75
N SER A 70 4.42 3.95 -4.24
CA SER A 70 5.03 4.40 -2.98
C SER A 70 6.52 4.03 -2.95
N GLY A 71 7.33 4.83 -2.25
CA GLY A 71 8.76 4.49 -2.05
C GLY A 71 8.98 3.11 -1.42
N ASN A 72 8.00 2.61 -0.66
CA ASN A 72 7.99 1.26 -0.06
C ASN A 72 7.27 0.21 -0.93
N GLY A 73 6.97 0.50 -2.19
CA GLY A 73 6.18 -0.34 -3.10
C GLY A 73 4.67 -0.22 -2.87
N ALA A 74 4.24 -0.27 -1.61
CA ALA A 74 2.89 0.01 -1.15
C ALA A 74 2.96 1.00 0.03
N ASP A 75 1.99 1.91 0.13
CA ASP A 75 1.98 2.94 1.16
C ASP A 75 1.81 2.31 2.55
N PRO A 76 2.78 2.50 3.47
CA PRO A 76 2.68 1.99 4.82
C PRO A 76 1.59 2.67 5.65
N ASN A 77 1.10 3.85 5.26
CA ASN A 77 -0.06 4.49 5.90
C ASN A 77 -1.39 3.80 5.56
N VAL A 78 -1.42 3.00 4.50
CA VAL A 78 -2.57 2.16 4.13
C VAL A 78 -2.40 0.75 4.70
N THR A 79 -1.22 0.15 4.50
CA THR A 79 -0.98 -1.27 4.81
C THR A 79 -0.52 -1.52 6.25
N GLY A 80 -0.01 -0.51 6.94
CA GLY A 80 0.63 -0.64 8.25
C GLY A 80 1.96 -1.40 8.25
N ARG A 81 2.55 -1.69 7.07
CA ARG A 81 3.83 -2.42 6.96
C ARG A 81 4.91 -1.58 6.32
N SER A 82 6.07 -1.53 6.96
CA SER A 82 7.25 -0.83 6.46
C SER A 82 8.54 -1.48 6.95
N ASN A 83 9.65 -1.18 6.27
CA ASN A 83 11.00 -1.49 6.77
C ASN A 83 11.48 -0.49 7.84
N SER A 84 10.71 0.58 8.07
CA SER A 84 10.94 1.59 9.11
C SER A 84 9.87 1.52 10.21
N PRO A 85 10.20 1.87 11.46
CA PRO A 85 9.22 1.92 12.55
C PRO A 85 8.21 3.06 12.36
N GLY A 86 7.08 3.01 13.07
CA GLY A 86 6.10 4.10 13.16
C GLY A 86 4.79 3.87 12.39
N PHE A 87 4.60 2.69 11.82
CA PHE A 87 3.38 2.29 11.08
C PHE A 87 2.58 1.19 11.80
N GLU A 88 3.00 0.84 13.02
CA GLU A 88 2.35 -0.18 13.83
C GLU A 88 0.92 0.25 14.21
N GLY A 89 -0.03 -0.68 14.12
CA GLY A 89 -1.43 -0.46 14.54
C GLY A 89 -2.31 0.28 13.53
N ILE A 90 -1.78 0.65 12.36
CA ILE A 90 -2.56 1.25 11.26
C ILE A 90 -3.60 0.27 10.72
N LEU A 91 -3.18 -0.96 10.44
CA LEU A 91 -4.04 -2.03 9.94
C LEU A 91 -3.71 -3.33 10.70
N ASN A 92 -4.71 -3.98 11.29
CA ASN A 92 -4.53 -5.28 11.92
C ASN A 92 -4.63 -6.38 10.86
N MET A 93 -3.56 -6.53 10.08
CA MET A 93 -3.50 -7.44 8.95
C MET A 93 -2.65 -8.68 9.27
N LYS A 94 -3.23 -9.87 9.11
CA LYS A 94 -2.51 -11.14 9.32
C LYS A 94 -1.61 -11.50 8.14
N LYS A 95 -2.12 -11.40 6.90
CA LYS A 95 -1.36 -11.74 5.69
C LYS A 95 -1.45 -10.67 4.60
N MET A 96 -0.32 -10.36 3.99
CA MET A 96 -0.25 -9.55 2.77
C MET A 96 0.15 -10.43 1.59
N PHE A 97 -0.68 -10.43 0.55
CA PHE A 97 -0.40 -11.09 -0.72
C PHE A 97 -0.22 -10.05 -1.84
N VAL A 98 0.97 -9.99 -2.42
CA VAL A 98 1.27 -9.14 -3.57
C VAL A 98 1.29 -9.96 -4.85
N ARG A 99 0.43 -9.63 -5.82
CA ARG A 99 0.26 -10.41 -7.05
C ARG A 99 1.27 -10.06 -8.13
N ASN A 100 1.62 -8.79 -8.28
CA ASN A 100 2.50 -8.32 -9.35
C ASN A 100 3.23 -7.00 -9.04
N LEU A 101 4.12 -6.61 -9.95
CA LEU A 101 4.68 -5.25 -10.02
C LEU A 101 3.88 -4.38 -10.98
N ASN A 102 3.69 -3.12 -10.61
CA ASN A 102 3.17 -2.11 -11.53
C ASN A 102 4.21 -1.87 -12.64
N LYS A 103 3.75 -1.74 -13.89
CA LYS A 103 4.63 -1.65 -15.07
C LYS A 103 5.56 -0.43 -15.04
N GLU A 104 5.16 0.66 -14.39
CA GLU A 104 5.91 1.90 -14.32
C GLU A 104 7.03 1.86 -13.26
N THR A 105 7.08 0.82 -12.41
CA THR A 105 8.20 0.63 -11.47
C THR A 105 9.50 0.21 -12.16
N HIS A 106 9.47 -0.03 -13.48
CA HIS A 106 10.61 -0.48 -14.27
C HIS A 106 11.28 -1.72 -13.67
N HIS A 107 10.47 -2.72 -13.29
CA HIS A 107 10.91 -3.98 -12.68
C HIS A 107 11.60 -3.84 -11.31
N ASN A 108 11.57 -2.65 -10.69
CA ASN A 108 12.04 -2.46 -9.33
C ASN A 108 11.06 -3.09 -8.31
N GLY A 109 11.52 -4.13 -7.62
CA GLY A 109 10.75 -4.89 -6.62
C GLY A 109 10.84 -4.36 -5.20
N CYS A 110 11.30 -3.12 -4.97
CA CYS A 110 11.26 -2.52 -3.63
C CYS A 110 9.85 -2.61 -3.03
N GLY A 111 9.75 -3.12 -1.81
CA GLY A 111 8.47 -3.36 -1.13
C GLY A 111 8.01 -4.81 -1.14
N ILE A 112 8.49 -5.66 -2.07
CA ILE A 112 8.04 -7.06 -2.15
C ILE A 112 8.33 -7.86 -0.88
N SER A 113 9.41 -7.50 -0.18
CA SER A 113 9.84 -8.10 1.09
C SER A 113 8.85 -7.90 2.24
N LEU A 114 7.91 -6.96 2.12
CA LEU A 114 6.87 -6.70 3.13
C LEU A 114 5.66 -7.65 3.00
N ALA A 115 5.54 -8.33 1.86
CA ALA A 115 4.51 -9.33 1.65
C ALA A 115 4.80 -10.63 2.43
N ASP A 116 3.76 -11.34 2.85
CA ASP A 116 3.90 -12.72 3.32
C ASP A 116 3.98 -13.70 2.14
N MET A 117 3.27 -13.38 1.07
CA MET A 117 3.06 -14.23 -0.09
C MET A 117 3.17 -13.42 -1.39
N THR A 118 3.66 -14.06 -2.43
CA THR A 118 3.59 -13.55 -3.79
C THR A 118 3.44 -14.69 -4.80
N THR A 119 3.57 -14.40 -6.09
CA THR A 119 3.63 -15.39 -7.16
C THR A 119 5.03 -15.48 -7.76
N ARG A 120 5.37 -16.65 -8.30
CA ARG A 120 6.59 -16.82 -9.11
C ARG A 120 6.62 -15.85 -10.29
N ARG A 121 5.45 -15.57 -10.88
CA ARG A 121 5.27 -14.58 -11.95
C ARG A 121 5.74 -13.19 -11.52
N CYS A 122 5.30 -12.72 -10.34
CA CYS A 122 5.77 -11.44 -9.79
C CYS A 122 7.28 -11.44 -9.60
N LEU A 123 7.81 -12.45 -8.90
CA LEU A 123 9.25 -12.53 -8.60
C LEU A 123 10.12 -12.59 -9.87
N SER A 124 9.67 -13.33 -10.88
CA SER A 124 10.39 -13.45 -12.15
C SER A 124 10.39 -12.15 -12.95
N SER A 125 9.50 -11.21 -12.62
CA SER A 125 9.44 -9.89 -13.25
C SER A 125 10.35 -8.85 -12.57
N ILE A 126 10.96 -9.19 -11.43
CA ILE A 126 11.82 -8.27 -10.66
C ILE A 126 13.23 -8.22 -11.27
N ASP A 127 13.73 -7.01 -11.52
CA ASP A 127 15.15 -6.74 -11.65
C ASP A 127 15.79 -6.66 -10.26
N PHE A 128 16.39 -7.78 -9.84
CA PHE A 128 17.03 -7.90 -8.54
C PHE A 128 18.31 -7.06 -8.42
N GLU A 129 19.00 -6.76 -9.52
CA GLU A 129 20.19 -5.90 -9.47
C GLU A 129 19.77 -4.48 -9.08
N THR A 130 18.81 -3.90 -9.81
CA THR A 130 18.26 -2.58 -9.50
C THR A 130 17.64 -2.56 -8.09
N THR A 131 16.91 -3.59 -7.72
CA THR A 131 16.26 -3.68 -6.40
C THR A 131 17.29 -3.74 -5.28
N TRP A 132 18.32 -4.58 -5.39
CA TRP A 132 19.32 -4.74 -4.35
C TRP A 132 20.29 -3.57 -4.26
N ILE A 133 20.63 -2.90 -5.37
CA ILE A 133 21.38 -1.63 -5.31
C ILE A 133 20.62 -0.62 -4.44
N ASN A 134 19.31 -0.47 -4.64
CA ASN A 134 18.48 0.43 -3.82
C ASN A 134 18.44 0.03 -2.33
N VAL A 135 18.36 -1.27 -2.07
CA VAL A 135 18.38 -1.81 -0.71
C VAL A 135 19.72 -1.54 -0.01
N VAL A 136 20.83 -1.68 -0.74
CA VAL A 136 22.18 -1.40 -0.23
C VAL A 136 22.38 0.09 0.02
N THR A 137 21.97 0.96 -0.92
CA THR A 137 22.13 2.42 -0.79
C THR A 137 21.25 3.00 0.32
N SER A 138 20.06 2.44 0.54
CA SER A 138 19.20 2.79 1.68
C SER A 138 19.64 2.17 3.01
N THR A 139 20.63 1.27 3.01
CA THR A 139 21.13 0.51 4.18
C THR A 139 20.10 -0.42 4.83
N MET A 140 18.98 -0.72 4.15
CA MET A 140 17.87 -1.50 4.70
C MET A 140 17.80 -2.91 4.12
N LEU A 141 18.76 -3.79 4.47
CA LEU A 141 18.84 -5.16 3.92
C LEU A 141 17.55 -5.99 4.05
N ASN A 142 16.71 -5.72 5.06
CA ASN A 142 15.39 -6.35 5.19
C ASN A 142 14.52 -6.14 3.94
N GLY A 143 14.67 -4.99 3.26
CA GLY A 143 13.98 -4.65 2.03
C GLY A 143 14.28 -5.58 0.85
N GLY A 144 15.39 -6.33 0.89
CA GLY A 144 15.82 -7.24 -0.17
C GLY A 144 15.38 -8.69 0.01
N LYS A 145 14.62 -9.03 1.07
CA LYS A 145 14.11 -10.39 1.31
C LYS A 145 13.10 -10.79 0.24
N ILE A 146 13.07 -12.09 -0.08
CA ILE A 146 12.09 -12.67 -0.99
C ILE A 146 11.02 -13.38 -0.14
N PRO A 147 9.73 -13.02 -0.27
CA PRO A 147 8.65 -13.70 0.44
C PRO A 147 8.43 -15.11 -0.11
N MET A 148 7.61 -15.91 0.61
CA MET A 148 7.14 -17.18 0.05
C MET A 148 6.34 -16.90 -1.23
N TYR A 149 6.43 -17.80 -2.21
CA TYR A 149 5.67 -17.67 -3.44
C TYR A 149 4.95 -18.96 -3.82
N GLN A 150 3.86 -18.81 -4.59
CA GLN A 150 3.15 -19.89 -5.28
C GLN A 150 3.20 -19.69 -6.80
N GLU A 151 2.74 -20.67 -7.57
CA GLU A 151 2.76 -20.60 -9.03
C GLU A 151 1.62 -19.73 -9.60
N ASN A 152 0.50 -19.60 -8.89
CA ASN A 152 -0.68 -18.83 -9.31
C ASN A 152 -1.36 -18.10 -8.13
N ASP A 153 -2.31 -17.21 -8.44
CA ASP A 153 -3.00 -16.38 -7.43
C ASP A 153 -3.92 -17.22 -6.52
N ARG A 154 -4.59 -18.23 -7.08
CA ARG A 154 -5.50 -19.11 -6.35
C ARG A 154 -4.79 -19.84 -5.21
N ASP A 155 -3.64 -20.44 -5.49
CA ASP A 155 -2.86 -21.18 -4.50
C ASP A 155 -2.19 -20.24 -3.49
N ALA A 156 -1.70 -19.08 -3.94
CA ALA A 156 -1.18 -18.04 -3.05
C ALA A 156 -2.24 -17.59 -2.02
N LEU A 157 -3.44 -17.27 -2.49
CA LEU A 157 -4.55 -16.85 -1.63
C LEU A 157 -4.97 -17.95 -0.65
N ARG A 158 -5.06 -19.20 -1.12
CA ARG A 158 -5.36 -20.37 -0.26
C ARG A 158 -4.32 -20.55 0.84
N VAL A 159 -3.04 -20.41 0.54
CA VAL A 159 -1.97 -20.51 1.54
C VAL A 159 -2.06 -19.37 2.54
N CYS A 160 -2.32 -18.14 2.09
CA CYS A 160 -2.56 -17.00 2.99
C CYS A 160 -3.69 -17.31 3.98
N ILE A 161 -4.88 -17.66 3.48
CA ILE A 161 -6.04 -17.97 4.32
C ILE A 161 -5.71 -19.12 5.28
N ARG A 162 -5.15 -20.23 4.77
CA ARG A 162 -4.84 -21.42 5.57
C ARG A 162 -3.87 -21.14 6.72
N THR A 163 -2.97 -20.18 6.56
CA THR A 163 -1.93 -19.81 7.53
C THR A 163 -2.30 -18.61 8.41
N CYS A 164 -3.45 -17.99 8.19
CA CYS A 164 -4.05 -17.08 9.15
C CYS A 164 -4.54 -17.88 10.37
N ASN A 165 -3.86 -17.72 11.51
CA ASN A 165 -4.27 -18.35 12.76
C ASN A 165 -5.46 -17.59 13.35
N ASP A 166 -6.37 -18.29 14.03
CA ASP A 166 -7.49 -17.70 14.78
C ASP A 166 -8.36 -16.76 13.92
N ILE A 167 -8.91 -17.30 12.83
CA ILE A 167 -9.86 -16.60 11.93
C ILE A 167 -11.12 -17.44 11.74
N ASP A 168 -12.21 -16.82 11.23
CA ASP A 168 -13.36 -17.57 10.71
C ASP A 168 -13.06 -18.06 9.29
N TYR A 169 -12.66 -19.32 9.16
CA TYR A 169 -12.40 -19.93 7.85
C TYR A 169 -13.64 -20.06 6.95
N LYS A 170 -14.86 -19.92 7.49
CA LYS A 170 -16.08 -19.90 6.67
C LYS A 170 -16.30 -18.54 6.02
N ASN A 171 -15.95 -17.47 6.72
CA ASN A 171 -16.13 -16.09 6.27
C ASN A 171 -14.84 -15.29 6.51
N PRO A 172 -13.75 -15.61 5.79
CA PRO A 172 -12.48 -14.92 5.98
C PRO A 172 -12.63 -13.45 5.58
N ARG A 173 -12.00 -12.55 6.35
CA ARG A 173 -12.00 -11.10 6.09
C ARG A 173 -10.89 -10.76 5.10
N ILE A 174 -11.24 -10.71 3.82
CA ILE A 174 -10.31 -10.48 2.71
C ILE A 174 -10.60 -9.12 2.10
N ILE A 175 -9.55 -8.34 1.85
CA ILE A 175 -9.63 -7.10 1.07
C ILE A 175 -8.74 -7.26 -0.15
N ARG A 176 -9.22 -6.87 -1.33
CA ARG A 176 -8.41 -6.76 -2.54
C ARG A 176 -8.41 -5.31 -3.00
N ILE A 177 -7.21 -4.79 -3.20
CA ILE A 177 -6.98 -3.45 -3.76
C ILE A 177 -6.14 -3.57 -5.02
N LYS A 178 -6.33 -2.65 -5.95
CA LYS A 178 -5.44 -2.54 -7.12
C LYS A 178 -4.02 -2.20 -6.65
N ASP A 179 -3.90 -1.08 -5.95
CA ASP A 179 -2.68 -0.55 -5.36
C ASP A 179 -3.05 0.44 -4.24
N THR A 180 -2.08 0.95 -3.49
CA THR A 180 -2.33 1.88 -2.37
C THR A 180 -2.54 3.34 -2.78
N LEU A 181 -2.41 3.66 -4.07
CA LEU A 181 -2.67 5.00 -4.61
C LEU A 181 -4.13 5.10 -5.11
N SER A 182 -4.71 3.99 -5.57
CA SER A 182 -6.05 3.88 -6.17
C SER A 182 -7.05 3.30 -5.16
N MET A 183 -7.35 4.04 -4.09
CA MET A 183 -8.15 3.57 -2.94
C MET A 183 -9.63 4.01 -2.97
N GLU A 184 -10.10 4.62 -4.06
CA GLU A 184 -11.50 5.04 -4.22
C GLU A 184 -12.47 3.86 -4.27
N SER A 185 -12.07 2.77 -4.94
CA SER A 185 -12.85 1.54 -5.07
C SER A 185 -11.99 0.34 -4.69
N ILE A 186 -12.50 -0.49 -3.78
CA ILE A 186 -11.84 -1.71 -3.32
C ILE A 186 -12.84 -2.86 -3.28
N GLU A 187 -12.35 -4.09 -3.34
CA GLU A 187 -13.17 -5.28 -3.17
C GLU A 187 -12.98 -5.83 -1.76
N VAL A 188 -14.08 -6.24 -1.13
CA VAL A 188 -14.07 -6.84 0.21
C VAL A 188 -14.89 -8.12 0.20
N SER A 189 -14.49 -9.11 0.99
CA SER A 189 -15.27 -10.35 1.14
C SER A 189 -16.62 -10.07 1.80
N GLU A 190 -17.58 -10.98 1.60
CA GLU A 190 -18.92 -10.91 2.20
C GLU A 190 -18.91 -10.76 3.72
N ALA A 191 -17.82 -11.17 4.38
CA ALA A 191 -17.61 -10.98 5.82
C ALA A 191 -17.69 -9.50 6.27
N TYR A 192 -17.52 -8.55 5.35
CA TYR A 192 -17.64 -7.11 5.62
C TYR A 192 -18.99 -6.52 5.25
N TYR A 193 -19.92 -7.29 4.67
CA TYR A 193 -21.14 -6.74 4.07
C TYR A 193 -21.98 -5.92 5.07
N ASP A 194 -22.19 -6.45 6.29
CA ASP A 194 -22.90 -5.74 7.34
C ASP A 194 -22.17 -4.47 7.81
N GLU A 195 -20.84 -4.47 7.83
CA GLU A 195 -20.04 -3.30 8.20
C GLU A 195 -20.12 -2.21 7.13
N CYS A 196 -20.10 -2.60 5.85
CA CYS A 196 -20.29 -1.70 4.71
C CYS A 196 -21.68 -1.06 4.75
N LEU A 197 -22.74 -1.85 4.95
CA LEU A 197 -24.13 -1.35 5.00
C LEU A 197 -24.36 -0.33 6.12
N ASN A 198 -23.67 -0.50 7.25
CA ASN A 198 -23.84 0.37 8.42
C ASN A 198 -22.86 1.55 8.45
N ASN A 199 -22.00 1.71 7.44
CA ASN A 199 -21.03 2.79 7.38
C ASN A 199 -21.44 3.85 6.35
N PRO A 200 -21.83 5.08 6.79
CA PRO A 200 -22.26 6.14 5.87
C PRO A 200 -21.13 6.71 5.01
N GLU A 201 -19.87 6.36 5.30
CA GLU A 201 -18.70 6.75 4.49
C GLU A 201 -18.38 5.73 3.38
N ILE A 202 -19.15 4.63 3.27
CA ILE A 202 -18.94 3.57 2.29
C ILE A 202 -20.14 3.49 1.35
N GLU A 203 -19.87 3.47 0.06
CA GLU A 203 -20.85 3.19 -0.99
C GLU A 203 -20.67 1.76 -1.52
N ILE A 204 -21.74 0.98 -1.57
CA ILE A 204 -21.73 -0.37 -2.15
C ILE A 204 -21.96 -0.24 -3.66
N LEU A 205 -20.94 -0.54 -4.46
CA LEU A 205 -20.96 -0.39 -5.91
C LEU A 205 -21.53 -1.60 -6.65
N SER A 206 -21.53 -2.78 -6.02
CA SER A 206 -22.00 -4.04 -6.62
C SER A 206 -22.48 -5.03 -5.57
N GLU A 207 -23.32 -5.98 -5.99
CA GLU A 207 -23.68 -7.14 -5.18
C GLU A 207 -22.49 -8.12 -5.06
N PRO A 208 -22.47 -8.96 -4.01
CA PRO A 208 -21.46 -10.01 -3.87
C PRO A 208 -21.39 -10.93 -5.08
N HIS A 209 -20.18 -11.30 -5.46
CA HIS A 209 -19.90 -12.22 -6.56
C HIS A 209 -18.70 -13.10 -6.23
N ASP A 210 -18.63 -14.24 -6.90
CA ASP A 210 -17.50 -15.16 -6.77
C ASP A 210 -16.26 -14.55 -7.39
N MET A 211 -15.11 -14.67 -6.70
CA MET A 211 -13.82 -14.31 -7.26
C MET A 211 -13.49 -15.23 -8.43
N GLU A 212 -13.41 -14.65 -9.63
CA GLU A 212 -13.11 -15.38 -10.84
C GLU A 212 -11.61 -15.64 -11.00
N PHE A 213 -11.29 -16.78 -11.59
CA PHE A 213 -9.92 -17.18 -11.89
C PHE A 213 -9.87 -17.79 -13.29
N ASP A 214 -8.81 -17.51 -14.03
CA ASP A 214 -8.54 -18.17 -15.30
C ASP A 214 -8.17 -19.65 -15.13
N ALA A 215 -7.94 -20.32 -16.27
CA ALA A 215 -7.57 -21.74 -16.31
C ALA A 215 -6.23 -22.04 -15.62
N ASP A 216 -5.33 -21.05 -15.53
CA ASP A 216 -4.02 -21.15 -14.90
C ASP A 216 -4.06 -20.78 -13.41
N GLY A 217 -5.22 -20.31 -12.91
CA GLY A 217 -5.45 -19.96 -11.52
C GLY A 217 -5.06 -18.53 -11.15
N PHE A 218 -4.96 -17.61 -12.11
CA PHE A 218 -4.81 -16.19 -11.85
C PHE A 218 -6.17 -15.49 -11.76
N ILE A 219 -6.28 -14.51 -10.87
CA ILE A 219 -7.53 -13.72 -10.74
C ILE A 219 -7.70 -12.86 -12.00
N VAL A 220 -8.90 -12.86 -12.57
CA VAL A 220 -9.28 -12.09 -13.77
C VAL A 220 -9.95 -10.76 -13.44
#